data_AF-A0A914PCE2-F1
#
_entry.id   AF-A0A914PCE2-F1
#
_cell.length_a   1.000
_cell.length_b   1.000
_cell.length_c   1.000
_cell.angle_alpha   90.00
_cell.angle_beta   90.00
_cell.angle_gamma   90.00
#
_symmetry.space_group_name_H-M   'P 1'
#
loop_
_entity.id
_entity.type
_entity.pdbx_description
1 polymer ?
#
loop_
_entity_poly.entity_id
_entity_poly.type
_entity_poly.pdbx_seq_one_letter_code
_entity_poly.pdbx_strand_id
1 'polypeptide(L)'
;MGVIELFEGLDQTNAERFNSLSTTKRPLEVISKSFIFSQGVSAIQASDTEQGLSTRSLIIAMPFGGILEISRRFVDARRPLEMTADLREEMIVPYMPELPVATEELINYNQRTFDILKDDFDYVFISFVMISLIVMSFVVKRFWRVTSIRQAWT
;
A
#
# COMPACT_ATOMS: atom_id res chain seq x y z
N MET A 1 6.79 0.87 -15.75
CA MET A 1 5.38 0.48 -15.61
C MET A 1 4.63 0.74 -16.90
N GLY A 2 3.73 -0.15 -17.31
CA GLY A 2 2.89 0.04 -18.51
C GLY A 2 1.42 0.20 -18.10
N VAL A 3 0.72 1.13 -18.75
CA VAL A 3 -0.71 1.36 -18.59
C VAL A 3 -1.38 1.03 -19.92
N ILE A 4 -2.48 0.29 -19.84
CA ILE A 4 -3.33 -0.02 -20.98
C ILE A 4 -4.74 0.42 -20.62
N GLU A 5 -5.36 1.17 -21.51
CA GLU A 5 -6.77 1.56 -21.44
C GLU A 5 -7.49 1.05 -22.67
N LEU A 6 -8.72 0.58 -22.46
CA LEU A 6 -9.57 0.01 -23.50
C LEU A 6 -10.79 0.90 -23.67
N PHE A 7 -11.06 1.32 -24.89
CA PHE A 7 -12.19 2.16 -25.25
C PHE A 7 -13.06 1.47 -26.31
N GLU A 8 -14.37 1.62 -26.20
CA GLU A 8 -15.34 1.10 -27.18
C GLU A 8 -15.65 2.12 -28.30
N GLY A 9 -15.35 3.40 -28.05
CA GLY A 9 -15.68 4.54 -28.91
C GLY A 9 -16.91 5.31 -28.42
N LEU A 10 -17.51 6.10 -29.30
CA LEU A 10 -18.68 6.95 -28.98
C LEU A 10 -19.99 6.16 -28.90
N ASP A 11 -20.10 5.07 -29.66
CA ASP A 11 -21.31 4.25 -29.73
C ASP A 11 -21.14 3.00 -28.88
N GLN A 12 -22.05 2.77 -27.93
CA GLN A 12 -22.05 1.56 -27.12
C GLN A 12 -22.63 0.36 -27.92
N THR A 13 -22.02 -0.81 -27.78
CA THR A 13 -22.55 -2.06 -28.35
C THR A 13 -23.90 -2.39 -27.70
N ASN A 14 -23.97 -2.32 -26.37
CA ASN A 14 -25.18 -2.52 -25.59
C ASN A 14 -25.10 -1.71 -24.28
N ALA A 15 -26.06 -0.80 -24.07
CA ALA A 15 -26.11 0.06 -22.89
C ALA A 15 -26.74 -0.61 -21.65
N GLU A 16 -27.57 -1.63 -21.84
CA GLU A 16 -28.36 -2.23 -20.75
C GLU A 16 -27.63 -3.39 -20.07
N ARG A 17 -26.93 -4.21 -20.86
CA ARG A 17 -26.27 -5.41 -20.34
C ARG A 17 -24.97 -5.71 -21.06
N PHE A 18 -23.93 -5.95 -20.26
CA PHE A 18 -22.69 -6.54 -20.73
C PHE A 18 -22.85 -8.05 -20.93
N ASN A 19 -22.45 -8.55 -22.10
CA ASN A 19 -22.36 -9.97 -22.40
C ASN A 19 -21.06 -10.26 -23.15
N SER A 20 -20.20 -11.13 -22.61
CA SER A 20 -18.93 -11.49 -23.21
C SER A 20 -19.05 -12.33 -24.48
N LEU A 21 -20.22 -12.94 -24.73
CA LEU A 21 -20.49 -13.77 -25.92
C LEU A 21 -21.01 -12.96 -27.10
N SER A 22 -21.57 -11.77 -26.85
CA SER A 22 -22.06 -10.92 -27.94
C SER A 22 -20.89 -10.25 -28.64
N THR A 23 -20.91 -10.26 -29.97
CA THR A 23 -19.92 -9.55 -30.79
C THR A 23 -20.01 -8.05 -30.52
N THR A 24 -18.88 -7.45 -30.15
CA THR A 24 -18.71 -6.00 -30.11
C THR A 24 -18.88 -5.43 -31.51
N LYS A 25 -19.66 -4.34 -31.66
CA LYS A 25 -19.93 -3.76 -32.99
C LYS A 25 -18.66 -3.28 -33.71
N ARG A 26 -17.61 -2.94 -32.95
CA ARG A 26 -16.33 -2.42 -33.43
C ARG A 26 -15.18 -3.02 -32.61
N PRO A 27 -13.96 -3.09 -33.16
CA PRO A 27 -12.79 -3.46 -32.36
C PRO A 27 -12.55 -2.41 -31.26
N LEU A 28 -12.16 -2.88 -30.08
CA LEU A 28 -11.79 -2.01 -28.97
C LEU A 28 -10.55 -1.20 -29.33
N GLU A 29 -10.59 0.10 -29.09
CA GLU A 29 -9.42 0.95 -29.18
C GLU A 29 -8.56 0.74 -27.94
N VAL A 30 -7.34 0.27 -28.16
CA VAL A 30 -6.38 -0.02 -27.09
C VAL A 30 -5.30 1.04 -27.10
N ILE A 31 -5.28 1.85 -26.04
CA ILE A 31 -4.27 2.88 -25.86
C ILE A 31 -3.31 2.39 -24.79
N SER A 32 -2.01 2.39 -25.11
CA SER A 32 -0.98 1.97 -24.17
C SER A 32 0.08 3.06 -24.02
N LYS A 33 0.57 3.20 -22.79
CA LYS A 33 1.63 4.13 -22.45
C LYS A 33 2.54 3.53 -21.40
N SER A 34 3.84 3.78 -21.53
CA SER A 34 4.84 3.32 -20.57
C SER A 34 5.36 4.50 -19.75
N PHE A 35 5.67 4.23 -18.49
CA PHE A 35 6.22 5.18 -17.54
C PHE A 35 7.45 4.58 -16.86
N ILE A 36 8.40 5.44 -16.56
CA ILE A 36 9.61 5.13 -15.81
C ILE A 36 9.30 5.38 -14.33
N PHE A 37 9.52 4.37 -13.51
CA PHE A 37 9.46 4.45 -12.06
C PHE A 37 10.85 4.12 -11.54
N SER A 38 11.47 5.07 -10.84
CA SER A 38 12.89 5.00 -10.46
C SER A 38 13.18 4.09 -9.27
N GLN A 39 12.15 3.72 -8.50
CA GLN A 39 12.29 2.88 -7.31
C GLN A 39 11.91 1.42 -7.58
N GLY A 40 12.40 0.52 -6.72
CA GLY A 40 11.92 -0.85 -6.68
C GLY A 40 10.45 -0.91 -6.24
N VAL A 41 9.76 -1.96 -6.66
CA VAL A 41 8.35 -2.20 -6.33
C VAL A 41 8.22 -3.55 -5.66
N SER A 42 7.70 -3.55 -4.43
CA SER A 42 7.39 -4.77 -3.68
C SER A 42 5.96 -5.23 -3.89
N ALA A 43 5.00 -4.29 -3.94
CA ALA A 43 3.59 -4.57 -4.19
C ALA A 43 2.91 -3.36 -4.82
N ILE A 44 1.81 -3.60 -5.54
CA ILE A 44 0.98 -2.57 -6.16
C ILE A 44 -0.49 -2.93 -5.91
N GLN A 45 -1.30 -1.94 -5.57
CA GLN A 45 -2.75 -2.07 -5.45
C GLN A 45 -3.44 -0.80 -5.93
N ALA A 46 -4.63 -0.92 -6.52
CA ALA A 46 -5.47 0.24 -6.82
C ALA A 46 -6.39 0.54 -5.63
N SER A 47 -6.65 1.82 -5.37
CA SER A 47 -7.69 2.20 -4.41
C SER A 47 -9.07 1.89 -4.97
N ASP A 48 -9.95 1.42 -4.10
CA ASP A 48 -11.33 1.12 -4.43
C ASP A 48 -12.26 1.83 -3.44
N THR A 49 -13.40 2.29 -3.96
CA THR A 49 -14.41 2.97 -3.15
C THR A 49 -15.77 2.42 -3.51
N GLU A 50 -16.65 2.29 -2.52
CA GLU A 50 -17.93 1.57 -2.66
C GLU A 50 -18.75 2.02 -3.88
N GLN A 51 -18.80 3.33 -4.12
CA GLN A 51 -19.56 3.92 -5.23
C GLN A 51 -18.69 4.24 -6.45
N GLY A 52 -17.36 4.11 -6.36
CA GLY A 52 -16.44 4.46 -7.44
C GLY A 52 -16.45 5.93 -7.86
N LEU A 53 -17.03 6.83 -7.05
CA LEU A 53 -17.18 8.25 -7.39
C LEU A 53 -15.86 9.03 -7.21
N SER A 54 -15.02 8.60 -6.27
CA SER A 54 -13.73 9.23 -6.03
C SER A 54 -12.69 8.81 -7.09
N THR A 55 -11.69 9.67 -7.31
CA THR A 55 -10.59 9.34 -8.21
C THR A 55 -9.79 8.17 -7.65
N ARG A 56 -9.66 7.10 -8.44
CA ARG A 56 -8.78 5.99 -8.10
C ARG A 56 -7.32 6.44 -8.10
N SER A 57 -6.53 5.81 -7.24
CA SER A 57 -5.10 6.01 -7.05
C SER A 57 -4.41 4.66 -7.02
N LEU A 58 -3.12 4.66 -7.33
CA LEU A 58 -2.26 3.49 -7.32
C LEU A 58 -1.40 3.56 -6.05
N ILE A 59 -1.57 2.59 -5.17
CA ILE A 59 -0.80 2.44 -3.94
C ILE A 59 0.34 1.48 -4.23
N ILE A 60 1.57 1.95 -4.06
CA ILE A 60 2.80 1.22 -4.37
C ILE A 60 3.61 1.04 -3.08
N ALA A 61 3.87 -0.21 -2.71
CA ALA A 61 4.80 -0.53 -1.65
C ALA A 61 6.22 -0.65 -2.22
N MET A 62 7.14 0.12 -1.67
CA MET A 62 8.55 0.12 -2.06
C MET A 62 9.38 -0.80 -1.15
N PRO A 63 10.51 -1.36 -1.63
CA PRO A 63 11.29 -2.34 -0.87
C PRO A 63 11.92 -1.78 0.41
N PHE A 64 12.09 -0.46 0.52
CA PHE A 64 12.57 0.19 1.73
C PHE A 64 11.46 0.43 2.78
N GLY A 65 10.26 -0.09 2.54
CA GLY A 65 9.12 -0.03 3.47
C GLY A 65 8.28 1.24 3.37
N GLY A 66 8.49 2.09 2.36
CA GLY A 66 7.62 3.25 2.08
C GLY A 66 6.40 2.87 1.24
N ILE A 67 5.26 3.51 1.49
CA ILE A 67 4.02 3.35 0.73
C ILE A 67 3.74 4.67 0.01
N LEU A 68 3.80 4.65 -1.32
CA LEU A 68 3.55 5.80 -2.18
C LEU A 68 2.14 5.72 -2.77
N GLU A 69 1.40 6.82 -2.74
CA GLU A 69 0.14 6.96 -3.47
C GLU A 69 0.32 7.80 -4.73
N ILE A 70 0.05 7.22 -5.90
CA ILE A 70 0.09 7.94 -7.17
C ILE A 70 -1.34 8.09 -7.71
N SER A 71 -1.78 9.33 -7.96
CA SER A 71 -3.09 9.58 -8.57
C SER A 71 -3.19 8.99 -9.99
N ARG A 72 -4.37 8.47 -10.37
CA ARG A 72 -4.64 7.99 -11.74
C ARG A 72 -4.33 9.02 -12.83
N ARG A 73 -4.42 10.31 -12.52
CA ARG A 73 -4.11 11.41 -13.46
C ARG A 73 -2.66 11.37 -13.98
N PHE A 74 -1.73 10.88 -13.18
CA PHE A 74 -0.33 10.72 -13.61
C PHE A 74 -0.12 9.43 -14.43
N VAL A 75 -1.03 8.46 -14.29
CA VAL A 75 -0.94 7.10 -14.83
C VAL A 75 -2.07 6.90 -15.86
N ASP A 76 -2.26 7.89 -16.74
CA ASP A 76 -3.25 7.88 -17.83
C ASP A 76 -2.54 7.61 -19.18
N ALA A 77 -3.09 6.71 -19.99
CA ALA A 77 -2.51 6.30 -21.27
C ALA A 77 -2.70 7.36 -22.37
N ARG A 78 -3.67 8.26 -22.23
CA ARG A 78 -4.03 9.30 -23.20
C ARG A 78 -3.16 10.55 -23.11
N ARG A 79 -2.19 10.60 -22.18
CA ARG A 79 -1.30 11.76 -22.02
C ARG A 79 -0.48 11.98 -23.31
N PRO A 80 -0.63 13.15 -23.97
CA PRO A 80 0.05 13.44 -25.23
C PRO A 80 1.46 13.99 -24.98
N LEU A 81 2.35 13.90 -25.96
CA LEU A 81 3.64 14.60 -25.92
C LEU A 81 3.48 16.10 -26.14
N GLU A 82 2.60 16.47 -27.08
CA GLU A 82 2.28 17.85 -27.43
C GLU A 82 0.83 18.17 -27.06
N MET A 83 0.60 19.37 -26.53
CA MET A 83 -0.67 19.70 -25.89
C MET A 83 -1.59 20.48 -26.85
N THR A 84 -2.60 19.80 -27.39
CA THR A 84 -3.65 20.37 -28.25
C THR A 84 -4.69 21.16 -27.44
N ALA A 85 -5.41 22.11 -28.06
CA ALA A 85 -6.46 22.91 -27.41
C ALA A 85 -7.52 22.05 -26.70
N ASP A 86 -8.05 21.03 -27.35
CA ASP A 86 -9.08 20.15 -26.78
C ASP A 86 -8.59 19.43 -25.50
N LEU A 87 -7.35 18.92 -25.52
CA LEU A 87 -6.75 18.22 -24.35
C LEU A 87 -6.48 19.18 -23.18
N ARG A 88 -6.32 20.49 -23.46
CA ARG A 88 -6.20 21.52 -22.41
C ARG A 88 -7.54 21.79 -21.75
N GLU A 89 -8.63 21.76 -22.50
CA GLU A 89 -9.98 21.90 -21.95
C GLU A 89 -10.33 20.75 -20.99
N GLU A 90 -9.86 19.54 -21.29
CA GLU A 90 -9.96 18.37 -20.41
C GLU A 90 -8.97 18.39 -19.22
N MET A 91 -8.12 19.41 -19.12
CA MET A 91 -7.10 19.55 -18.06
C MET A 91 -6.17 18.32 -17.95
N ILE A 92 -5.82 17.76 -19.10
CA ILE A 92 -4.89 16.63 -19.20
C ILE A 92 -3.46 17.12 -18.98
N VAL A 93 -2.72 16.38 -18.16
CA VAL A 93 -1.31 16.66 -17.89
C VAL A 93 -0.48 16.09 -19.06
N PRO A 94 0.44 16.86 -19.66
CA PRO A 94 1.27 16.38 -20.77
C PRO A 94 2.12 15.20 -20.32
N TYR A 95 2.44 14.30 -21.24
CA TYR A 95 3.19 13.08 -20.93
C TYR A 95 4.57 13.41 -20.40
N MET A 96 4.80 12.98 -19.17
CA MET A 96 6.11 12.99 -18.52
C MET A 96 6.45 11.53 -18.22
N PRO A 97 7.51 10.97 -18.84
CA PRO A 97 7.80 9.56 -18.73
C PRO A 97 8.18 9.17 -17.31
N GLU A 98 8.86 10.04 -16.58
CA GLU A 98 9.20 9.83 -15.17
C GLU A 98 8.01 10.12 -14.26
N LEU A 99 7.67 9.15 -13.41
CA LEU A 99 6.71 9.36 -12.34
C LEU A 99 7.43 10.01 -11.15
N PRO A 100 6.91 11.12 -10.62
CA PRO A 100 7.49 11.75 -9.45
C PRO A 100 7.41 10.79 -8.26
N VAL A 101 8.50 10.72 -7.49
CA VAL A 101 8.51 10.06 -6.18
C VAL A 101 8.69 11.16 -5.16
N ALA A 102 7.58 11.83 -4.83
CA ALA A 102 7.56 12.88 -3.83
C ALA A 102 7.50 12.24 -2.44
N THR A 103 8.33 12.73 -1.52
CA THR A 103 8.32 12.22 -0.13
C THR A 103 7.05 12.58 0.62
N GLU A 104 6.37 13.64 0.19
CA GLU A 104 5.12 14.16 0.69
C GLU A 104 3.92 13.25 0.34
N GLU A 105 4.05 12.45 -0.71
CA GLU A 105 3.03 11.48 -1.15
C GLU A 105 3.20 10.11 -0.47
N LEU A 106 4.19 9.95 0.43
CA LEU A 106 4.31 8.74 1.22
C LEU A 106 3.26 8.72 2.34
N ILE A 107 2.28 7.83 2.21
CA ILE A 107 1.19 7.67 3.19
C ILE A 107 1.74 7.33 4.58
N ASN A 108 2.78 6.50 4.62
CA ASN A 108 3.31 5.99 5.87
C ASN A 108 4.43 6.85 6.47
N TYR A 109 4.72 8.04 5.94
CA TYR A 109 5.74 8.95 6.45
C TYR A 109 7.04 8.22 6.86
N ASN A 110 7.35 8.16 8.17
CA ASN A 110 8.52 7.49 8.73
C ASN A 110 8.19 6.10 9.36
N GLN A 111 6.95 5.64 9.27
CA GLN A 111 6.52 4.33 9.75
C GLN A 111 6.80 3.27 8.68
N ARG A 112 7.99 2.68 8.73
CA ARG A 112 8.34 1.56 7.84
C ARG A 112 7.46 0.36 8.16
N THR A 113 6.93 -0.27 7.12
CA THR A 113 6.06 -1.46 7.24
C THR A 113 6.75 -2.69 7.84
N PHE A 114 8.07 -2.65 8.05
CA PHE A 114 8.87 -3.80 8.45
C PHE A 114 9.11 -3.93 9.97
N ASP A 115 8.85 -2.91 10.80
CA ASP A 115 9.39 -2.86 12.17
C ASP A 115 8.46 -2.21 13.22
N ILE A 116 7.16 -2.45 13.14
CA ILE A 116 6.19 -1.90 14.10
C ILE A 116 5.75 -3.00 15.07
N LEU A 117 6.12 -2.84 16.35
CA LEU A 117 5.44 -3.55 17.43
C LEU A 117 4.02 -3.00 17.52
N LYS A 118 3.04 -3.93 17.50
CA LYS A 118 1.61 -3.65 17.39
C LYS A 118 1.16 -2.61 18.41
N ASP A 119 0.35 -1.62 17.98
CA ASP A 119 -0.18 -0.58 18.87
C ASP A 119 -1.01 -1.16 20.05
N ASP A 120 -1.57 -2.37 19.88
CA ASP A 120 -2.32 -3.10 20.91
C ASP A 120 -1.45 -4.02 21.80
N PHE A 121 -0.14 -3.82 21.85
CA PHE A 121 0.73 -4.70 22.62
C PHE A 121 0.38 -4.65 24.12
N ASP A 122 0.12 -5.80 24.75
CA ASP A 122 -0.34 -5.88 26.13
C ASP A 122 0.84 -5.76 27.11
N TYR A 123 1.20 -4.52 27.43
CA TYR A 123 2.26 -4.19 28.37
C TYR A 123 1.94 -4.64 29.81
N VAL A 124 0.65 -4.73 30.18
CA VAL A 124 0.23 -5.11 31.53
C VAL A 124 0.54 -6.58 31.77
N PHE A 125 0.27 -7.44 30.79
CA PHE A 125 0.56 -8.86 30.87
C PHE A 125 2.05 -9.15 31.11
N ILE A 126 2.94 -8.58 30.29
CA ILE A 126 4.38 -8.85 30.37
C ILE A 126 4.97 -8.31 31.68
N SER A 127 4.51 -7.14 32.14
CA SER A 127 4.96 -6.58 33.42
C SER A 127 4.58 -7.46 34.60
N PHE A 128 3.37 -8.04 34.59
CA PHE A 128 2.91 -8.95 35.63
C PHE A 128 3.76 -10.24 35.68
N VAL A 129 4.04 -10.83 34.52
CA VAL A 129 4.89 -12.04 34.42
C VAL A 129 6.29 -11.76 34.97
N MET A 130 6.89 -10.62 34.59
CA MET A 130 8.22 -10.24 35.06
C MET A 130 8.26 -10.02 36.57
N ILE A 131 7.26 -9.36 37.14
CA ILE A 131 7.17 -9.15 38.60
C ILE A 131 7.03 -10.49 39.32
N SER A 132 6.17 -11.38 38.82
CA SER A 132 5.97 -12.71 39.39
C SER A 132 7.27 -13.52 39.41
N LEU A 133 8.02 -13.52 38.30
CA LEU A 133 9.31 -14.21 38.21
C LEU A 133 10.35 -13.65 39.19
N ILE A 134 10.38 -12.33 39.38
CA ILE A 134 11.30 -11.69 40.33
C ILE A 134 10.93 -12.07 41.77
N VAL A 135 9.66 -11.90 42.16
CA VAL A 135 9.20 -12.21 43.52
C VAL A 135 9.46 -13.68 43.83
N MET A 136 9.16 -14.57 42.89
CA MET A 136 9.39 -16.00 43.07
C MET A 136 10.88 -16.32 43.23
N SER A 137 11.76 -15.66 42.48
CA SER A 137 13.22 -15.80 42.64
C SER A 137 13.68 -15.41 44.06
N PHE A 138 13.13 -14.33 44.63
CA PHE A 138 13.46 -13.91 46.00
C PHE A 138 12.95 -14.89 47.06
N VAL A 139 11.73 -15.38 46.91
CA VAL A 139 11.13 -16.37 47.81
C VAL A 139 11.99 -17.63 47.82
N VAL A 140 12.29 -18.17 46.64
CA VAL A 140 13.11 -19.37 46.49
C VAL A 140 14.51 -19.17 47.09
N LYS A 141 15.18 -18.04 46.81
CA LYS A 141 16.49 -17.72 47.41
C LYS A 141 16.43 -17.62 48.94
N ARG A 142 15.36 -17.04 49.49
CA ARG A 142 15.19 -16.92 50.95
C ARG A 142 14.98 -18.28 51.59
N PHE A 143 14.15 -19.14 51.00
CA PHE A 143 13.93 -20.51 51.48
C PHE A 143 15.23 -21.32 51.42
N TRP A 144 15.94 -21.30 50.29
CA TRP A 144 17.21 -22.02 50.13
C TRP A 144 18.30 -21.53 51.08
N ARG A 145 18.38 -20.23 51.36
CA ARG A 145 19.33 -19.70 52.35
C ARG A 145 19.11 -20.31 53.73
N VAL A 146 17.86 -20.51 54.13
CA VAL A 146 17.54 -21.08 55.44
C VAL A 146 17.75 -22.60 55.47
N THR A 147 17.37 -23.30 54.40
CA THR A 147 17.55 -24.77 54.32
C THR A 147 19.01 -25.16 54.16
N SER A 148 19.80 -24.44 53.36
CA SER A 148 21.24 -24.71 53.15
C SER A 148 22.07 -24.55 54.42
N ILE A 149 21.76 -23.55 55.27
CA ILE A 149 22.41 -23.42 56.58
C ILE A 149 22.06 -24.63 57.44
N ARG A 150 20.79 -25.04 57.50
CA ARG A 150 20.38 -26.21 58.30
C ARG A 150 21.06 -27.51 57.85
N GLN A 151 21.30 -27.69 56.56
CA GLN A 151 22.05 -28.84 56.03
C GLN A 151 23.56 -28.75 56.28
N ALA A 152 24.12 -27.54 56.43
CA ALA A 152 25.55 -27.34 56.71
C ALA A 152 25.91 -27.58 58.18
N TRP A 153 24.93 -27.58 59.09
CA TRP A 153 25.11 -27.83 60.53
C TRP A 153 24.57 -29.21 60.99
N THR A 154 24.24 -30.09 60.03
CA THR A 154 24.05 -31.53 60.24
C THR A 154 25.23 -32.27 59.65
#